data_AF-A0A1H4E4H6-F1
#
_entry.id   AF-A0A1H4E4H6-F1
#
_cell.length_a   1.000
_cell.length_b   1.000
_cell.length_c   1.000
_cell.angle_alpha   90.00
_cell.angle_beta   90.00
_cell.angle_gamma   90.00
#
_symmetry.space_group_name_H-M   'P 1'
#
loop_
_entity.id
_entity.type
_entity.pdbx_description
1 polymer ?
#
loop_
_entity_poly.entity_id
_entity_poly.type
_entity_poly.pdbx_seq_one_letter_code
_entity_poly.pdbx_strand_id
1 'polypeptide(L)'
;MTNNQKAKLDVLVNFLTEKKIHFFTTFKGKTPVKADIYVPKFRIMVKVSEGKEKDDIFYNNVKYHFHPLFIREIETKEFVLEKMQNLIIDLMKKQHIKYNK
;
A
#
# COMPACT_ATOMS: atom_id res chain seq x y z
N MET A 1 -14.96 6.94 5.44
CA MET A 1 -13.74 6.50 6.14
C MET A 1 -13.90 6.79 7.61
N THR A 2 -13.67 5.82 8.49
CA THR A 2 -13.77 6.01 9.95
C THR A 2 -12.54 6.72 10.49
N ASN A 3 -12.64 7.34 11.68
CA ASN A 3 -11.50 7.98 12.34
C ASN A 3 -10.32 7.01 12.56
N ASN A 4 -10.61 5.73 12.82
CA ASN A 4 -9.60 4.70 12.97
C ASN A 4 -8.87 4.39 11.66
N GLN A 5 -9.61 4.27 10.55
CA GLN A 5 -9.01 4.07 9.21
C GLN A 5 -8.13 5.25 8.79
N LYS A 6 -8.57 6.48 9.07
CA LYS A 6 -7.77 7.70 8.83
C LYS A 6 -6.44 7.63 9.57
N ALA A 7 -6.49 7.33 10.87
CA ALA A 7 -5.30 7.29 11.69
C ALA A 7 -4.32 6.17 11.28
N LYS A 8 -4.81 5.06 10.70
CA LYS A 8 -3.95 4.01 10.11
C LYS A 8 -3.25 4.49 8.84
N LEU A 9 -3.94 5.22 7.98
CA LEU A 9 -3.33 5.85 6.80
C LEU A 9 -2.29 6.90 7.20
N ASP A 10 -2.60 7.74 8.18
CA ASP A 10 -1.70 8.78 8.66
C ASP A 10 -0.37 8.19 9.17
N VAL A 11 -0.42 7.05 9.86
CA VAL A 11 0.79 6.32 10.30
C VAL A 11 1.66 5.88 9.11
N LEU A 12 1.05 5.38 8.04
CA LEU A 12 1.80 5.02 6.82
C LEU A 12 2.37 6.26 6.12
N VAL A 13 1.60 7.34 6.02
CA VAL A 13 2.03 8.61 5.43
C VAL A 13 3.23 9.19 6.18
N ASN A 14 3.18 9.20 7.51
CA ASN A 14 4.28 9.66 8.36
C ASN A 14 5.53 8.79 8.14
N PHE A 15 5.38 7.46 8.19
CA PHE A 15 6.48 6.55 7.92
C PHE A 15 7.13 6.78 6.54
N LEU A 16 6.33 6.88 5.47
CA LEU A 16 6.85 7.11 4.13
C LEU A 16 7.57 8.46 4.02
N THR A 17 7.03 9.49 4.66
CA THR A 17 7.62 10.84 4.72
C THR A 17 8.95 10.84 5.48
N GLU A 18 8.99 10.25 6.68
CA GLU A 18 10.20 10.14 7.51
C GLU A 18 11.32 9.37 6.80
N LYS A 19 10.95 8.30 6.09
CA LYS A 19 11.90 7.50 5.29
C LYS A 19 12.22 8.11 3.93
N LYS A 20 11.70 9.30 3.61
CA LYS A 20 11.88 10.00 2.33
C LYS A 20 11.50 9.13 1.12
N ILE A 21 10.50 8.27 1.30
CA ILE A 21 9.95 7.43 0.23
C ILE A 21 8.86 8.24 -0.47
N HIS A 22 8.99 8.45 -1.77
CA HIS A 22 8.00 9.18 -2.55
C HIS A 22 6.67 8.39 -2.66
N PHE A 23 5.54 9.07 -2.46
CA PHE A 23 4.19 8.48 -2.54
C PHE A 23 3.14 9.51 -2.99
N PHE A 24 1.97 9.02 -3.37
CA PHE A 24 0.78 9.82 -3.71
C PHE A 24 -0.41 9.38 -2.86
N THR A 25 -1.15 10.31 -2.25
CA THR A 25 -2.35 10.03 -1.41
C THR A 25 -3.66 10.01 -2.21
N THR A 26 -3.61 10.39 -3.48
CA THR A 26 -4.71 10.19 -4.42
C THR A 26 -4.10 9.92 -5.79
N PHE A 27 -3.98 8.64 -6.14
CA PHE A 27 -3.54 8.32 -7.50
C PHE A 27 -4.69 8.60 -8.47
N LYS A 28 -4.74 9.82 -9.01
CA LYS A 28 -5.65 10.26 -10.09
C LYS A 28 -5.05 9.97 -11.48
N GLY A 29 -4.25 8.92 -11.62
CA GLY A 29 -3.74 8.50 -12.93
C GLY A 29 -4.87 8.01 -13.83
N LYS A 30 -4.59 7.82 -15.14
CA LYS A 30 -5.54 7.23 -16.12
C LYS A 30 -5.97 5.79 -15.80
N THR A 31 -5.44 5.20 -14.73
CA THR A 31 -5.85 3.87 -14.27
C THR A 31 -7.20 3.94 -13.57
N PRO A 32 -8.16 3.07 -13.91
CA PRO A 32 -9.51 3.07 -13.34
C PRO A 32 -9.56 2.69 -11.84
N VAL A 33 -8.41 2.42 -11.21
CA VAL A 33 -8.34 1.91 -9.84
C VAL A 33 -7.96 3.01 -8.85
N LYS A 34 -8.86 3.32 -7.92
CA LYS A 34 -8.65 4.29 -6.85
C LYS A 34 -7.96 3.63 -5.66
N ALA A 35 -6.67 3.90 -5.49
CA ALA A 35 -5.90 3.57 -4.28
C ALA A 35 -5.83 4.79 -3.34
N ASP A 36 -5.74 4.54 -2.03
CA ASP A 36 -5.59 5.57 -1.00
C ASP A 36 -4.13 6.03 -0.88
N ILE A 37 -3.16 5.14 -1.10
CA ILE A 37 -1.74 5.51 -1.24
C ILE A 37 -1.14 4.74 -2.40
N TYR A 38 -0.33 5.41 -3.22
CA TYR A 38 0.51 4.77 -4.24
C TYR A 38 1.97 5.07 -3.97
N VAL A 39 2.81 4.03 -3.91
CA VAL A 39 4.26 4.13 -3.71
C VAL A 39 4.98 3.66 -4.98
N PRO A 40 5.39 4.56 -5.89
CA PRO A 40 5.84 4.21 -7.23
C PRO A 40 7.10 3.34 -7.27
N LYS A 41 8.10 3.66 -6.43
CA LYS A 41 9.38 2.95 -6.36
C LYS A 41 9.21 1.44 -6.17
N PHE A 42 8.21 1.05 -5.39
CA PHE A 42 7.92 -0.33 -5.04
C PHE A 42 6.68 -0.87 -5.73
N ARG A 43 6.00 -0.07 -6.58
CA ARG A 43 4.71 -0.40 -7.20
C ARG A 43 3.68 -0.90 -6.18
N ILE A 44 3.66 -0.33 -4.97
CA ILE A 44 2.70 -0.69 -3.92
C ILE A 44 1.47 0.19 -4.05
N MET A 45 0.28 -0.42 -4.05
CA MET A 45 -0.99 0.30 -3.96
C MET A 45 -1.70 -0.07 -2.66
N VAL A 46 -1.92 0.93 -1.81
CA VAL A 46 -2.59 0.78 -0.53
C VAL A 46 -4.07 1.10 -0.69
N LYS A 47 -4.92 0.26 -0.13
CA LYS A 47 -6.37 0.43 -0.12
C LYS A 47 -6.94 0.18 1.28
N VAL A 48 -7.71 1.11 1.80
CA VAL A 48 -8.55 0.88 2.97
C VAL A 48 -9.69 -0.06 2.56
N SER A 49 -9.83 -1.15 3.31
CA SER A 49 -10.85 -2.16 3.06
C SER A 49 -12.25 -1.55 3.18
N GLU A 50 -13.08 -1.77 2.16
CA GLU A 50 -14.48 -1.32 2.11
C GLU A 50 -15.46 -2.50 2.08
N GLY A 51 -14.97 -3.71 2.35
CA GLY A 51 -15.72 -4.97 2.25
C GLY A 51 -15.25 -5.85 1.09
N LYS A 52 -15.52 -7.17 1.21
CA LYS A 52 -14.96 -8.21 0.35
C LYS A 52 -15.14 -7.94 -1.15
N GLU A 53 -16.34 -7.57 -1.58
CA GLU A 53 -16.64 -7.35 -2.99
C GLU A 53 -15.78 -6.24 -3.61
N LYS A 54 -15.71 -5.08 -2.95
CA LYS A 54 -14.89 -3.94 -3.39
C LYS A 54 -13.40 -4.26 -3.34
N ASP A 55 -12.97 -4.97 -2.31
CA ASP A 55 -11.58 -5.37 -2.14
C ASP A 55 -11.15 -6.36 -3.22
N ASP A 56 -12.02 -7.31 -3.59
CA ASP A 56 -11.79 -8.28 -4.67
C ASP A 56 -11.70 -7.58 -6.02
N ILE A 57 -12.57 -6.59 -6.30
CA ILE A 57 -12.50 -5.76 -7.52
C ILE A 57 -11.17 -5.03 -7.58
N PHE A 58 -10.75 -4.37 -6.48
CA PHE A 58 -9.47 -3.69 -6.42
C PHE A 58 -8.31 -4.66 -6.65
N TYR A 59 -8.28 -5.78 -5.93
CA TYR A 59 -7.22 -6.79 -6.02
C TYR A 59 -7.07 -7.32 -7.44
N ASN A 60 -8.19 -7.71 -8.07
CA ASN A 60 -8.16 -8.25 -9.42
C ASN A 60 -7.64 -7.25 -10.45
N ASN A 61 -7.88 -5.96 -10.27
CA ASN A 61 -7.38 -4.93 -11.18
C ASN A 61 -5.87 -4.64 -11.02
N VAL A 62 -5.29 -4.88 -9.84
CA VAL A 62 -3.91 -4.45 -9.55
C VAL A 62 -2.90 -5.58 -9.38
N LYS A 63 -3.34 -6.80 -9.03
CA LYS A 63 -2.45 -7.93 -8.65
C LYS A 63 -1.38 -8.31 -9.65
N TYR A 64 -1.58 -8.05 -10.95
CA TYR A 64 -0.63 -8.39 -12.00
C TYR A 64 0.47 -7.34 -12.20
N HIS A 65 0.23 -6.10 -11.75
CA HIS A 65 1.12 -4.97 -12.04
C HIS A 65 1.56 -4.22 -10.78
N PHE A 66 0.96 -4.50 -9.64
CA PHE A 66 1.25 -3.81 -8.40
C PHE A 66 1.18 -4.79 -7.24
N HIS A 67 1.74 -4.37 -6.11
CA HIS A 67 1.64 -5.07 -4.84
C HIS A 67 0.50 -4.44 -4.03
N PRO A 68 -0.70 -5.05 -4.01
CA PRO A 68 -1.81 -4.53 -3.22
C PRO A 68 -1.54 -4.70 -1.73
N LEU A 69 -1.74 -3.63 -0.96
CA LEU A 69 -1.72 -3.65 0.50
C LEU A 69 -3.07 -3.17 1.01
N PHE A 70 -3.79 -4.04 1.72
CA PHE A 70 -5.06 -3.69 2.33
C PHE A 70 -4.89 -3.26 3.78
N ILE A 71 -5.58 -2.18 4.17
CA ILE A 71 -5.77 -1.77 5.56
C ILE A 71 -7.16 -2.23 5.98
N ARG A 72 -7.22 -3.27 6.81
CA ARG A 72 -8.47 -3.85 7.31
C ARG A 72 -8.92 -3.17 8.59
N GLU A 73 -10.21 -3.27 8.88
CA GLU A 73 -10.79 -2.67 10.07
C GLU A 73 -10.23 -3.27 11.36
N ILE A 74 -10.07 -4.60 11.40
CA ILE A 74 -9.55 -5.36 12.55
C ILE A 74 -8.05 -5.16 12.84
N GLU A 75 -7.28 -4.67 11.87
CA GLU A 75 -5.83 -4.50 12.03
C GLU A 75 -5.50 -3.33 12.99
N THR A 76 -4.40 -3.39 13.72
CA THR A 76 -3.92 -2.24 14.51
C THR A 76 -3.06 -1.31 13.65
N LYS A 77 -2.73 -0.10 14.17
CA LYS A 77 -1.87 0.85 13.45
C LYS A 77 -0.45 0.30 13.30
N GLU A 78 0.05 -0.32 14.36
CA GLU A 78 1.37 -0.92 14.46
C GLU A 78 1.49 -2.07 13.47
N PHE A 79 0.47 -2.93 13.39
CA PHE A 79 0.42 -4.03 12.44
C PHE A 79 0.41 -3.54 10.98
N VAL A 80 -0.36 -2.48 10.69
CA VAL A 80 -0.38 -1.87 9.34
C VAL A 80 1.01 -1.34 8.96
N LEU A 81 1.70 -0.69 9.89
CA LEU A 81 3.06 -0.20 9.69
C LEU A 81 4.04 -1.36 9.44
N GLU A 82 4.01 -2.39 10.28
CA GLU A 82 4.85 -3.58 10.14
C GLU A 82 4.63 -4.28 8.79
N LYS A 83 3.38 -4.43 8.38
CA LYS A 83 2.98 -5.00 7.09
C LYS A 83 3.58 -4.24 5.91
N MET A 84 3.56 -2.90 5.96
CA MET A 84 4.20 -2.06 4.93
C MET A 84 5.73 -2.24 4.91
N GLN A 85 6.36 -2.23 6.09
CA GLN A 85 7.81 -2.41 6.22
C GLN A 85 8.26 -3.77 5.68
N ASN A 86 7.57 -4.84 6.08
CA ASN A 86 7.84 -6.20 5.63
C ASN A 86 7.71 -6.34 4.10
N LEU A 87 6.67 -5.73 3.51
CA LEU A 87 6.50 -5.71 2.06
C LEU A 87 7.65 -4.97 1.36
N ILE A 88 8.07 -3.80 1.85
CA ILE A 88 9.19 -3.06 1.28
C ILE A 88 10.49 -3.88 1.37
N ILE A 89 10.77 -4.50 2.51
CA ILE A 89 11.97 -5.34 2.71
C ILE A 89 11.97 -6.51 1.74
N ASP A 90 10.85 -7.21 1.57
CA ASP A 90 10.72 -8.32 0.61
C ASP A 90 10.98 -7.86 -0.83
N LEU A 91 10.42 -6.72 -1.23
CA LEU A 91 10.64 -6.15 -2.56
C LEU A 91 12.09 -5.71 -2.79
N MET A 92 12.73 -5.12 -1.78
CA MET A 92 14.15 -4.77 -1.85
C MET A 92 15.03 -6.02 -2.00
N LYS A 93 14.75 -7.09 -1.25
CA LYS A 93 15.47 -8.37 -1.38
C LYS A 93 15.30 -8.97 -2.78
N LYS A 94 14.08 -8.98 -3.31
CA LYS A 94 13.80 -9.48 -4.68
C LYS A 94 14.50 -8.66 -5.76
N GLN A 95 14.55 -7.34 -5.62
CA GLN A 95 15.30 -6.47 -6.53
C GLN A 95 16.80 -6.79 -6.48
N HIS A 96 17.39 -6.88 -5.28
CA HIS A 96 18.82 -7.20 -5.11
C HIS A 96 19.20 -8.54 -5.75
N ILE A 97 18.37 -9.58 -5.57
CA ILE A 97 18.59 -10.89 -6.21
C ILE A 97 18.54 -10.78 -7.74
N LYS A 98 17.68 -9.92 -8.30
CA LYS A 98 17.57 -9.73 -9.75
C LYS A 98 18.79 -9.03 -10.35
N TYR A 99 19.43 -8.10 -9.63
CA TYR A 99 20.62 -7.39 -10.10
C TYR A 99 21.92 -8.20 -9.99
N ASN A 100 21.97 -9.20 -9.10
CA ASN A 100 23.14 -10.07 -8.90
C ASN A 100 23.04 -11.43 -9.65
N LYS A 101 22.14 -11.53 -10.62
CA LYS A 101 22.02 -12.67 -11.55
C LYS A 101 22.42 -12.21 -12.94
#